data_AF-A0A3A1YYV3-F1
#
_entry.id   AF-A0A3A1YYV3-F1
#
_cell.length_a   1.000
_cell.length_b   1.000
_cell.length_c   1.000
_cell.angle_alpha   90.00
_cell.angle_beta   90.00
_cell.angle_gamma   90.00
#
_symmetry.space_group_name_H-M   'P 1'
#
loop_
_entity.id
_entity.type
_entity.pdbx_description
1 polymer ?
#
loop_
_entity_poly.entity_id
_entity_poly.type
_entity_poly.pdbx_seq_one_letter_code
_entity_poly.pdbx_strand_id
1 'polypeptide(L)' 'MAERKAEANHKGSPPIPVLRHISPGQKVVLAHESKQRVLLKTDRWYGYFDGMKASLCHPVNPACMVFGEGGWRVREK' A
#
# COMPACT_ATOMS: atom_id res chain seq x y z
N MET A 1 31.11 -6.90 11.93
CA MET A 1 30.16 -7.18 10.83
C MET A 1 29.22 -6.00 10.77
N ALA A 2 29.41 -5.08 9.83
CA ALA A 2 28.62 -3.87 9.74
C ALA A 2 27.46 -4.10 8.76
N GLU A 3 26.24 -4.17 9.29
CA GLU A 3 25.02 -4.27 8.51
C GLU A 3 24.82 -2.98 7.71
N ARG A 4 24.98 -3.07 6.38
CA ARG A 4 24.68 -1.97 5.46
C ARG A 4 23.16 -1.72 5.48
N LYS A 5 22.72 -0.75 6.27
CA LYS A 5 21.39 -0.15 6.10
C LYS A 5 21.42 0.65 4.79
N ALA A 6 20.76 0.11 3.77
CA ALA A 6 20.53 0.82 2.52
C ALA A 6 19.55 1.97 2.78
N GLU A 7 20.06 3.12 3.20
CA GLU A 7 19.31 4.37 3.22
C GLU A 7 19.07 4.79 1.77
N ALA A 8 17.93 4.37 1.23
CA ALA A 8 17.49 4.78 -0.10
C ALA A 8 17.18 6.28 -0.07
N ASN A 9 18.21 7.09 -0.32
CA ASN A 9 18.13 8.52 -0.60
C ASN A 9 17.36 8.72 -1.92
N HIS A 10 16.03 8.63 -1.87
CA HIS A 10 15.15 8.91 -3.00
C HIS A 10 15.08 10.42 -3.22
N LYS A 11 16.03 10.94 -4.01
CA LYS A 11 16.00 12.29 -4.60
C LYS A 11 15.00 12.38 -5.77
N GLY A 12 13.90 11.65 -5.69
CA GLY A 12 12.85 11.50 -6.71
C GLY A 12 11.51 11.18 -6.07
N SER A 13 10.42 11.40 -6.80
CA SER A 13 9.05 11.14 -6.32
C SER A 13 8.94 9.74 -5.68
N PRO A 14 8.21 9.60 -4.57
CA PRO A 14 8.11 8.32 -3.88
C PRO A 14 7.54 7.24 -4.83
N PRO A 15 7.96 5.97 -4.67
CA PRO A 15 7.51 4.88 -5.54
C PRO A 15 5.98 4.73 -5.49
N ILE A 16 5.31 4.23 -6.52
CA ILE A 16 3.84 4.12 -6.49
C ILE A 16 3.39 3.20 -5.34
N PRO A 17 2.45 3.63 -4.47
CA PRO A 17 1.93 2.75 -3.44
C PRO A 17 1.12 1.62 -4.07
N VAL A 18 1.31 0.42 -3.56
CA VAL A 18 0.60 -0.80 -3.98
C VAL A 18 -0.08 -1.46 -2.80
N LEU A 19 -1.06 -2.33 -3.10
CA LEU A 19 -1.87 -3.02 -2.10
C LEU A 19 -1.05 -3.85 -1.10
N ARG A 20 0.13 -4.34 -1.49
CA ARG A 20 1.07 -5.06 -0.61
C ARG A 20 1.48 -4.27 0.64
N HIS A 21 1.39 -2.93 0.61
CA HIS A 21 1.74 -2.07 1.74
C HIS A 21 0.60 -1.91 2.76
N ILE A 22 -0.53 -2.58 2.54
CA ILE A 22 -1.75 -2.44 3.34
C ILE A 22 -1.99 -3.70 4.14
N SER A 23 -2.35 -3.53 5.40
CA SER A 23 -2.73 -4.63 6.28
C SER A 23 -4.24 -4.89 6.23
N PRO A 24 -4.68 -6.15 6.37
CA PRO A 24 -6.09 -6.47 6.58
C PRO A 24 -6.70 -5.63 7.72
N GLY A 25 -7.91 -5.15 7.53
CA GLY A 25 -8.61 -4.20 8.41
C GLY A 25 -8.45 -2.73 8.02
N GLN A 26 -7.49 -2.38 7.16
CA GLN A 26 -7.29 -0.99 6.75
C GLN A 26 -8.16 -0.58 5.55
N LYS A 27 -8.53 0.70 5.51
CA LYS A 27 -9.29 1.33 4.42
C LYS A 27 -8.34 1.85 3.34
N VAL A 28 -8.65 1.55 2.07
CA VAL A 28 -7.87 1.96 0.90
C VAL A 28 -8.77 2.36 -0.25
N VAL A 29 -8.28 3.24 -1.11
CA VAL A 29 -8.85 3.52 -2.43
C VAL A 29 -7.89 2.96 -3.47
N LEU A 30 -8.38 2.11 -4.40
CA LEU A 30 -7.54 1.63 -5.52
C LEU A 30 -7.31 2.77 -6.52
N ALA A 31 -6.20 2.77 -7.27
CA ALA A 31 -5.82 3.91 -8.10
C ALA A 31 -6.86 4.28 -9.19
N HIS A 32 -7.67 3.32 -9.64
CA HIS A 32 -8.71 3.49 -10.66
C HIS A 32 -10.14 3.54 -10.09
N GLU A 33 -10.28 3.57 -8.76
CA GLU A 33 -11.57 3.61 -8.09
C GLU A 33 -11.70 4.93 -7.30
N SER A 34 -12.94 5.40 -7.14
CA SER A 34 -13.24 6.51 -6.21
C SER A 34 -13.75 6.00 -4.86
N LYS A 35 -14.01 4.69 -4.74
CA LYS A 35 -14.63 4.09 -3.56
C LYS A 35 -13.57 3.61 -2.58
N GLN A 36 -13.71 4.00 -1.31
CA GLN A 36 -12.97 3.41 -0.21
C GLN A 36 -13.45 1.98 0.04
N ARG A 37 -12.51 1.05 0.15
CA ARG A 37 -12.74 -0.36 0.45
C ARG A 37 -11.90 -0.78 1.65
N VAL A 38 -12.42 -1.68 2.46
CA VAL A 38 -11.68 -2.30 3.56
C VAL A 38 -11.03 -3.57 3.04
N LEU A 39 -9.70 -3.66 3.17
CA LEU A 39 -8.99 -4.89 2.87
C LEU A 39 -9.36 -5.93 3.93
N LEU A 40 -10.07 -6.98 3.56
CA LEU A 40 -10.55 -7.98 4.51
C LEU A 40 -9.50 -9.05 4.80
N LYS A 41 -8.81 -9.50 3.75
CA LYS A 41 -7.79 -10.53 3.83
C LYS A 41 -6.75 -10.33 2.74
N THR A 42 -5.53 -10.80 2.99
CA THR A 42 -4.50 -10.96 1.96
C THR A 42 -4.04 -12.42 1.91
N ASP A 43 -3.71 -12.87 0.71
CA ASP A 43 -2.99 -14.12 0.45
C ASP A 43 -1.68 -13.78 -0.27
N ARG A 44 -0.92 -14.80 -0.71
CA ARG A 44 0.40 -14.60 -1.35
C ARG A 44 0.38 -13.65 -2.56
N TRP A 45 -0.74 -13.58 -3.28
CA TRP A 45 -0.84 -12.87 -4.56
C TRP A 45 -1.95 -11.81 -4.61
N TYR A 46 -2.98 -11.95 -3.78
CA TYR A 46 -4.20 -11.15 -3.86
C TYR A 46 -4.62 -10.59 -2.50
N GLY A 47 -5.19 -9.39 -2.51
CA GLY A 47 -6.00 -8.83 -1.45
C GLY A 47 -7.49 -8.99 -1.78
N TYR A 48 -8.26 -9.33 -0.76
CA TYR A 48 -9.69 -9.59 -0.83
C TYR A 48 -10.46 -8.46 -0.17
N PHE A 49 -11.48 -7.99 -0.87
CA PHE A 49 -12.41 -6.96 -0.47
C PHE A 49 -13.82 -7.53 -0.51
N ASP A 50 -14.78 -6.79 0.02
CA ASP A 50 -16.19 -7.13 -0.12
C ASP A 50 -16.59 -7.19 -1.61
N GLY A 51 -16.92 -8.40 -2.08
CA GLY A 51 -17.32 -8.70 -3.45
C GLY A 51 -16.23 -8.57 -4.52
N MET A 52 -14.95 -8.39 -4.17
CA MET A 52 -13.87 -8.15 -5.13
C MET A 52 -12.52 -8.70 -4.63
N LYS A 53 -11.62 -9.05 -5.54
CA LYS A 53 -10.19 -9.26 -5.23
C LYS A 53 -9.32 -8.42 -6.14
N ALA A 54 -8.17 -7.98 -5.64
CA ALA A 54 -7.15 -7.28 -6.43
C ALA A 54 -5.76 -7.86 -6.16
N SER A 55 -4.86 -7.78 -7.14
CA SER A 55 -3.49 -8.24 -6.96
C SER A 55 -2.74 -7.40 -5.92
N LEU A 56 -1.81 -7.98 -5.17
CA LEU A 56 -1.01 -7.23 -4.20
C LEU A 56 -0.11 -6.15 -4.85
N CYS A 57 0.25 -6.34 -6.12
CA CYS A 57 0.98 -5.33 -6.91
C CYS A 57 0.06 -4.26 -7.52
N HIS A 58 -1.25 -4.32 -7.27
CA HIS A 58 -2.19 -3.36 -7.83
C HIS A 58 -1.97 -1.98 -7.18
N PRO A 59 -1.88 -0.90 -8.00
CA PRO A 59 -1.65 0.44 -7.49
C PRO A 59 -2.84 0.94 -6.67
N VAL A 60 -2.53 1.66 -5.60
CA VAL A 60 -3.52 2.30 -4.73
C VAL A 60 -3.38 3.81 -4.81
N ASN A 61 -4.43 4.53 -4.44
CA ASN A 61 -4.45 5.97 -4.54
C ASN A 61 -3.47 6.58 -3.51
N PRO A 62 -2.43 7.31 -3.96
CA PRO A 62 -1.44 7.92 -3.06
C PRO A 62 -2.05 8.98 -2.15
N ALA A 63 -3.19 9.59 -2.49
CA ALA A 63 -3.84 10.58 -1.63
C ALA A 63 -4.30 10.00 -0.28
N CYS A 64 -4.53 8.68 -0.21
CA CYS A 64 -4.90 7.95 1.00
C CYS A 64 -3.69 7.26 1.67
N MET A 65 -2.48 7.52 1.20
CA MET A 65 -1.26 6.93 1.72
C MET A 65 -0.24 7.98 2.14
N VAL A 66 0.59 7.62 3.10
CA VAL A 66 1.72 8.40 3.54
C VAL A 66 2.98 7.58 3.34
N PHE A 67 3.97 8.16 2.67
CA PHE A 67 5.30 7.57 2.57
C PHE A 67 6.16 8.10 3.72
N GLY A 68 6.67 7.21 4.56
CA GLY A 68 7.49 7.57 5.71
C GLY A 68 8.64 6.58 5.94
N GLU A 69 9.25 6.67 7.11
CA GLU A 69 10.32 5.74 7.51
C GLU A 69 9.76 4.30 7.60
N GLY A 70 10.24 3.42 6.73
CA GLY A 70 9.72 2.05 6.58
C GLY A 70 8.73 1.85 5.42
N GLY A 71 8.48 2.87 4.59
CA GLY A 71 7.73 2.76 3.34
C GLY A 71 6.31 3.32 3.40
N TRP A 72 5.45 2.81 2.52
CA TRP A 72 4.05 3.24 2.41
C TRP A 72 3.21 2.74 3.58
N ARG A 73 2.38 3.63 4.13
CA ARG A 73 1.38 3.32 5.15
C ARG A 73 0.06 3.98 4.79
N VAL A 74 -1.05 3.38 5.21
CA VAL A 74 -2.38 3.98 5.06
C VAL A 74 -2.46 5.23 5.93
N ARG A 75 -3.01 6.31 5.38
CA ARG A 75 -3.29 7.52 6.15
C ARG A 75 -4.47 7.25 7.09
N GLU A 76 -4.18 7.01 8.36
CA GLU A 76 -5.18 7.00 9.43
C GLU A 76 -5.72 8.43 9.60
N LYS A 77 -7.04 8.57 9.64
CA LYS A 77 -7.74 9.86 9.75
C LYS A 77 -8.46 9.91 11.09
#